data_AF-A0A2N3ID25-F1
#
_entry.id   AF-A0A2N3ID25-F1
#
_cell.length_a   1.000
_cell.length_b   1.000
_cell.length_c   1.000
_cell.angle_alpha   90.00
_cell.angle_beta   90.00
_cell.angle_gamma   90.00
#
_symmetry.space_group_name_H-M   'P 1'
#
loop_
_entity.id
_entity.type
_entity.pdbx_description
1 polymer ?
#
loop_
_entity_poly.entity_id
_entity_poly.type
_entity_poly.pdbx_seq_one_letter_code
_entity_poly.pdbx_strand_id
1 'polypeptide(L)'
;MREICVPIPLGDDNEVAEVEVKLANKKISVFFRLESFSWDVSKEMADKSDDITEKLLKIYNLKKLIADYDSDWELIQIFTPLESSKNIQVLFRKK
;
A
#
# COMPACT_ATOMS: atom_id res chain seq x y z
N MET A 1 5.47 -2.79 25.36
CA MET A 1 5.56 -1.81 24.25
C MET A 1 4.76 -0.58 24.69
N ARG A 2 5.33 0.64 24.65
CA ARG A 2 4.57 1.88 24.91
C ARG A 2 4.40 2.58 23.57
N GLU A 3 3.23 2.45 22.98
CA GLU A 3 2.95 2.94 21.62
C GLU A 3 1.90 4.05 21.68
N ILE A 4 2.00 4.99 20.73
CA ILE A 4 0.98 6.01 20.49
C ILE A 4 0.39 5.71 19.12
N CYS A 5 -0.89 5.32 19.09
CA CYS A 5 -1.62 5.09 17.85
C CYS A 5 -2.36 6.36 17.46
N VAL A 6 -1.97 6.98 16.34
CA VAL A 6 -2.65 8.15 15.78
C VAL A 6 -3.44 7.67 14.57
N PRO A 7 -4.79 7.63 14.62
CA PRO A 7 -5.58 7.32 13.45
C PRO A 7 -5.50 8.49 12.47
N ILE A 8 -5.05 8.21 11.25
CA ILE A 8 -5.01 9.19 10.17
C ILE A 8 -6.11 8.82 9.18
N PRO A 9 -7.11 9.69 8.95
CA PRO A 9 -8.08 9.48 7.90
C PRO A 9 -7.39 9.75 6.56
N LEU A 10 -7.00 8.68 5.86
CA LEU A 10 -6.52 8.75 4.49
C LEU A 10 -7.77 8.64 3.60
N GLY A 11 -8.10 9.70 2.88
CA GLY A 11 -9.38 9.86 2.19
C GLY A 11 -9.32 9.39 0.74
N ASP A 12 -8.25 9.76 0.04
CA ASP A 12 -8.09 9.52 -1.39
C ASP A 12 -6.78 8.79 -1.74
N ASP A 13 -6.75 8.23 -2.94
CA ASP A 13 -5.58 7.56 -3.50
C ASP A 13 -4.46 8.58 -3.77
N ASN A 14 -3.22 8.25 -3.37
CA ASN A 14 -2.00 9.06 -3.54
C ASN A 14 -1.86 10.28 -2.60
N GLU A 15 -2.58 10.30 -1.47
CA GLU A 15 -2.36 11.29 -0.43
C GLU A 15 -1.12 10.98 0.42
N VAL A 16 -0.33 12.02 0.74
CA VAL A 16 0.80 11.94 1.67
C VAL A 16 0.36 12.54 3.01
N ALA A 17 0.41 11.74 4.06
CA ALA A 17 0.20 12.19 5.43
C ALA A 17 1.55 12.39 6.14
N GLU A 18 1.75 13.56 6.71
CA GLU A 18 2.91 13.87 7.56
C GLU A 18 2.48 13.90 9.04
N VAL A 19 3.23 13.19 9.89
CA VAL A 19 3.06 13.25 11.35
C VAL A 19 4.36 13.73 11.98
N GLU A 20 4.27 14.84 12.70
CA GLU A 20 5.36 15.39 13.50
C GLU A 20 5.12 15.11 14.99
N VAL A 21 6.01 14.34 15.62
CA VAL A 21 5.97 14.03 17.05
C VAL A 21 7.13 14.74 17.76
N LYS A 22 6.80 15.49 18.82
CA LYS A 22 7.79 16.13 19.71
C LYS A 22 7.79 15.45 21.07
N LEU A 23 8.93 14.88 21.46
CA LEU A 23 9.16 14.28 22.78
C LEU A 23 10.28 15.06 23.48
N ALA A 24 9.90 15.92 24.43
CA ALA A 24 10.82 16.86 25.08
C ALA A 24 11.64 17.67 24.05
N ASN A 25 12.92 17.34 23.88
CA ASN A 25 13.83 18.02 22.96
C ASN A 25 14.07 17.26 21.65
N LYS A 26 13.40 16.12 21.42
CA LYS A 26 13.51 15.35 20.18
C LYS A 26 12.31 15.62 19.29
N LYS A 27 12.58 16.10 18.07
CA LYS A 27 11.60 16.25 17.00
C LYS A 27 11.77 15.08 16.02
N ILE A 28 10.72 14.30 15.82
CA ILE A 28 10.69 13.20 14.86
C ILE A 28 9.53 13.49 13.91
N SER A 29 9.85 13.63 12.62
CA SER A 29 8.84 13.72 11.56
C SER A 29 8.84 12.39 10.81
N VAL A 30 7.66 11.82 10.62
CA VAL A 30 7.46 10.61 9.83
C VAL A 30 6.46 10.92 8.73
N PHE A 31 6.74 10.41 7.54
CA PHE A 31 5.92 10.60 6.35
C PHE A 31 5.34 9.26 5.93
N PHE A 32 4.03 9.23 5.74
CA PHE A 32 3.29 8.08 5.26
C PHE A 32 2.60 8.41 3.94
N ARG A 33 2.45 7.41 3.08
CA ARG A 33 1.73 7.54 1.81
C ARG A 33 0.86 6.32 1.61
N LEU A 34 -0.41 6.56 1.28
CA LEU A 34 -1.33 5.51 0.86
C LEU A 34 -1.41 5.50 -0.66
N GLU A 35 -1.05 4.38 -1.24
CA GLU A 35 -1.09 4.16 -2.68
C GLU A 35 -2.18 3.15 -3.01
N SER A 36 -2.81 3.35 -4.16
CA SER A 36 -3.86 2.49 -4.69
C SER A 36 -3.45 1.98 -6.05
N PHE A 37 -3.29 0.66 -6.13
CA PHE A 37 -2.80 0.00 -7.32
C PHE A 37 -3.89 -0.83 -7.94
N SER A 38 -3.87 -0.95 -9.27
CA SER A 38 -4.79 -1.83 -9.97
C SER A 38 -4.61 -3.27 -9.49
N TRP A 39 -5.70 -3.85 -9.02
CA TRP A 39 -5.82 -5.25 -8.60
C TRP A 39 -6.54 -6.10 -9.64
N ASP A 40 -7.13 -5.45 -10.65
CA ASP A 40 -7.88 -6.09 -11.72
C ASP A 40 -6.93 -6.59 -12.83
N VAL A 41 -6.84 -7.91 -12.97
CA VAL A 41 -6.03 -8.59 -14.00
C VAL A 41 -6.87 -9.15 -15.14
N SER A 42 -8.18 -8.82 -15.19
CA SER A 42 -9.11 -9.35 -16.21
C SER A 42 -8.65 -9.08 -17.64
N LYS A 43 -7.96 -7.97 -17.88
CA LYS A 43 -7.42 -7.60 -19.21
C LYS A 43 -6.22 -8.44 -19.65
N GLU A 44 -5.49 -9.00 -18.70
CA GLU A 44 -4.25 -9.76 -18.92
C GLU A 44 -4.53 -11.26 -19.05
N MET A 45 -5.76 -11.65 -18.74
CA MET A 45 -6.25 -13.03 -18.75
C MET A 45 -6.91 -13.35 -20.09
N ALA A 46 -6.59 -14.53 -20.64
CA ALA A 46 -7.38 -15.09 -21.73
C ALA A 46 -8.73 -15.61 -21.17
N ASP A 47 -9.78 -15.65 -22.00
CA ASP A 47 -11.18 -16.01 -21.65
C ASP A 47 -11.39 -17.37 -20.92
N LYS A 48 -10.34 -18.16 -20.68
CA LYS A 48 -10.40 -19.51 -20.09
C LYS A 48 -9.42 -19.76 -18.94
N SER A 49 -8.92 -18.72 -18.27
CA SER A 49 -8.06 -18.91 -17.11
C SER A 49 -8.85 -19.30 -15.86
N ASP A 50 -8.24 -20.14 -15.03
CA ASP A 50 -8.78 -20.58 -13.76
C ASP A 50 -8.44 -19.60 -12.61
N ASP A 51 -9.19 -19.69 -11.50
CA ASP A 51 -9.06 -18.83 -10.32
C ASP A 51 -7.65 -18.84 -9.69
N ILE A 52 -6.93 -19.95 -9.76
CA ILE A 52 -5.56 -20.04 -9.20
C ILE A 52 -4.62 -19.17 -10.03
N THR A 53 -4.71 -19.27 -11.36
CA THR A 53 -3.92 -18.45 -12.29
C THR A 53 -4.19 -16.95 -12.07
N GLU A 54 -5.44 -16.56 -11.82
CA GLU A 54 -5.80 -15.17 -11.51
C GLU A 54 -5.11 -14.65 -10.25
N LYS A 55 -5.21 -15.43 -9.16
CA LYS A 55 -4.62 -15.07 -7.87
C LYS A 55 -3.10 -14.97 -7.97
N LEU A 56 -2.45 -15.88 -8.69
CA LEU A 56 -1.01 -15.85 -8.89
C LEU A 56 -0.57 -14.62 -9.69
N LEU A 57 -1.31 -14.25 -10.73
CA LEU A 57 -1.01 -13.07 -11.54
C LEU A 57 -1.16 -11.77 -10.73
N LYS A 58 -2.24 -11.65 -9.94
CA LYS A 58 -2.43 -10.54 -8.99
C LYS A 58 -1.25 -10.39 -8.03
N ILE A 59 -0.82 -11.49 -7.41
CA ILE A 59 0.33 -11.52 -6.50
C ILE A 59 1.62 -11.12 -7.22
N TYR A 60 1.83 -11.63 -8.43
CA TYR A 60 3.00 -11.32 -9.23
C TYR A 60 3.08 -9.82 -9.58
N ASN A 61 1.98 -9.24 -10.07
CA ASN A 61 1.90 -7.82 -10.43
C ASN A 61 2.16 -6.92 -9.21
N LEU A 62 1.58 -7.26 -8.05
CA LEU A 62 1.82 -6.52 -6.81
C LEU A 62 3.28 -6.58 -6.36
N LYS A 63 3.90 -7.77 -6.40
CA LYS A 63 5.33 -7.92 -6.05
C LYS A 63 6.22 -7.08 -6.96
N LYS A 64 5.96 -7.12 -8.26
CA LYS A 64 6.70 -6.33 -9.25
C LYS A 64 6.55 -4.84 -8.96
N LEU A 65 5.31 -4.39 -8.74
CA LEU A 65 5.03 -3.00 -8.47
C LEU A 65 5.75 -2.50 -7.21
N ILE A 66 5.69 -3.26 -6.11
CA ILE A 66 6.38 -2.92 -4.86
C ILE A 66 7.90 -2.88 -5.07
N ALA A 67 8.46 -3.80 -5.87
CA ALA A 67 9.89 -3.83 -6.16
C ALA A 67 10.36 -2.65 -7.03
N ASP A 68 9.50 -2.19 -7.94
CA ASP A 68 9.74 -1.06 -8.83
C ASP A 68 9.39 0.30 -8.18
N TYR A 69 8.88 0.30 -6.94
CA TYR A 69 8.48 1.51 -6.22
C TYR A 69 9.69 2.33 -5.74
N ASP A 70 9.45 3.60 -5.37
CA ASP A 70 10.48 4.54 -4.93
C ASP A 70 11.30 3.99 -3.76
N SER A 71 12.63 3.94 -3.94
CA SER A 71 13.58 3.39 -2.97
C SER A 71 13.68 4.17 -1.67
N ASP A 72 13.23 5.43 -1.64
CA ASP A 72 13.20 6.25 -0.42
C ASP A 72 12.02 5.88 0.49
N TRP A 73 11.13 5.00 0.03
CA TRP A 73 9.96 4.54 0.77
C TRP A 73 10.11 3.07 1.16
N GLU A 74 9.56 2.74 2.33
CA GLU A 74 9.54 1.41 2.92
C GLU A 74 8.09 0.92 2.97
N LEU A 75 7.85 -0.32 2.52
CA LEU A 75 6.55 -0.99 2.64
C LEU A 75 6.24 -1.25 4.12
N ILE A 76 5.09 -0.75 4.59
CA ILE A 76 4.61 -0.99 5.95
C ILE A 76 3.47 -2.01 5.96
N GLN A 77 2.47 -1.84 5.10
CA GLN A 77 1.28 -2.68 5.12
C GLN A 77 0.64 -2.79 3.74
N ILE A 78 0.15 -3.99 3.42
CA ILE A 78 -0.75 -4.24 2.29
C ILE A 78 -2.13 -4.50 2.88
N PHE A 79 -3.14 -3.74 2.45
CA PHE A 79 -4.51 -3.94 2.93
C PHE A 79 -5.17 -5.09 2.18
N THR A 80 -6.02 -5.84 2.86
CA THR A 80 -6.80 -6.91 2.24
C THR A 80 -7.85 -6.29 1.31
N PRO A 81 -7.78 -6.54 -0.02
CA PRO A 81 -8.82 -6.08 -0.92
C PRO A 81 -10.12 -6.87 -0.66
N LEU A 82 -11.27 -6.21 -0.76
CA LEU A 82 -12.58 -6.90 -0.81
C LEU A 82 -12.66 -7.71 -2.11
N GLU A 83 -13.48 -8.76 -2.15
CA GLU A 83 -13.57 -9.69 -3.30
C GLU A 83 -13.82 -8.99 -4.65
N SER A 84 -14.59 -7.90 -4.65
CA SER A 84 -14.93 -7.12 -5.85
C SER A 84 -14.06 -5.86 -6.05
N SER A 85 -12.97 -5.71 -5.30
CA SER A 85 -12.11 -4.52 -5.39
C SER A 85 -11.32 -4.49 -6.68
N LYS A 86 -11.41 -3.38 -7.40
CA LYS A 86 -10.58 -3.11 -8.58
C LYS A 86 -9.16 -2.66 -8.23
N ASN A 87 -8.98 -2.19 -6.99
CA ASN A 87 -7.72 -1.67 -6.49
C ASN A 87 -7.33 -2.37 -5.20
N ILE A 88 -6.03 -2.38 -4.90
CA ILE A 88 -5.46 -2.77 -3.63
C ILE A 88 -4.71 -1.58 -3.03
N GLN A 89 -4.88 -1.36 -1.73
CA GLN A 89 -4.22 -0.28 -1.02
C GLN A 89 -2.93 -0.77 -0.35
N VAL A 90 -1.89 0.07 -0.42
CA VAL A 90 -0.59 -0.21 0.16
C VAL A 90 -0.08 1.02 0.89
N LEU A 91 0.33 0.85 2.14
CA LEU A 91 0.90 1.89 2.99
C LEU A 91 2.42 1.84 2.94
N PHE A 92 3.01 2.97 2.62
CA PHE A 92 4.45 3.19 2.67
C PHE A 92 4.82 4.23 3.73
N ARG A 93 6.04 4.13 4.25
CA ARG A 93 6.68 5.14 5.11
C ARG A 93 7.99 5.58 4.48
N LYS A 94 8.27 6.88 4.49
CA LYS A 94 9.58 7.38 4.07
C LYS A 94 10.67 6.89 5.03
N LYS A 95 11.81 6.45 4.49
CA LYS A 95 12.97 5.97 5.25
C LYS A 95 13.60 7.07 6.12
#